data_AF-A0A1G9HKF7-F1
#
_entry.id   AF-A0A1G9HKF7-F1
#
_cell.length_a   1.000
_cell.length_b   1.000
_cell.length_c   1.000
_cell.angle_alpha   90.00
_cell.angle_beta   90.00
_cell.angle_gamma   90.00
#
_symmetry.space_group_name_H-M   'P 1'
#
loop_
_entity.id
_entity.type
_entity.pdbx_description
1 polymer ?
#
loop_
_entity_poly.entity_id
_entity_poly.type
_entity_poly.pdbx_seq_one_letter_code
_entity_poly.pdbx_strand_id
1 'polypeptide(L)'
;MFKRLPGDEARNLVSTTPDTAVVFRPAVVKTPAVITIVIFACRMLAGLVRTIWRHPIASIIPVALGAAWYFYGWPLAASLLGTVVLVLVSWAFIDRVSFARLIGYRLLAWWRLVWIYRRHWQPVMIVTGLGRHIRGRDYLPTLGKVTCTSWADLVTVRMLKGQAVKDWADRTDHLAQGFGAKSCRVALSRAGRLTLTFPRSDPLASPLPALAIPEEPTVGPVEIGKAENGRPWRLKLHGTHVLVAGATGAGKGSIIWSVIRALLTAVSAGLVELWALDPKLMELSYGRALFGTRYAATPEECADLLDEAVCVMQKRATRFAGLQRSHTPTVDDPFVLVVVDEVAFLTAYQSDRQLTHLRRAGHADHPGARGGRRCPGRLAGSAQRGHEHPQPVPRQDRPPAG
;
A
#
# COMPACT_ATOMS: atom_id res chain seq x y z
N MET A 1 6.92 -49.47 -62.41
CA MET A 1 7.55 -48.17 -62.72
C MET A 1 7.26 -47.21 -61.58
N PHE A 2 8.05 -47.28 -60.50
CA PHE A 2 7.94 -46.41 -59.32
C PHE A 2 9.12 -45.44 -59.30
N LYS A 3 8.82 -44.14 -59.33
CA LYS A 3 9.79 -43.04 -59.35
C LYS A 3 10.28 -42.82 -57.92
N ARG A 4 11.57 -43.08 -57.66
CA ARG A 4 12.23 -42.81 -56.37
C ARG A 4 12.27 -41.29 -56.13
N LEU A 5 11.79 -40.87 -54.97
CA LEU A 5 12.00 -39.53 -54.41
C LEU A 5 13.39 -39.49 -53.75
N PRO A 6 14.23 -38.46 -54.00
CA PRO A 6 15.53 -38.38 -53.37
C PRO A 6 15.40 -37.75 -51.97
N GLY A 7 15.70 -38.56 -50.96
CA GLY A 7 16.16 -38.13 -49.65
C GLY A 7 17.61 -38.59 -49.46
N ASP A 8 18.38 -37.75 -48.78
CA ASP A 8 19.74 -37.95 -48.28
C ASP A 8 20.88 -38.19 -49.27
N GLU A 9 21.63 -37.11 -49.52
CA GLU A 9 23.09 -37.18 -49.55
C GLU A 9 23.64 -35.85 -49.02
N ALA A 10 24.03 -35.83 -47.76
CA ALA A 10 24.96 -34.83 -47.22
C ALA A 10 26.35 -35.11 -47.81
N ARG A 11 26.56 -34.72 -49.08
CA ARG A 11 27.88 -34.74 -49.70
C ARG A 11 28.63 -33.46 -49.33
N ASN A 12 29.78 -33.66 -48.68
CA ASN A 12 30.84 -32.69 -48.34
C ASN A 12 30.64 -31.86 -47.06
N LEU A 13 30.78 -32.52 -45.91
CA LEU A 13 31.19 -31.89 -44.66
C LEU A 13 32.49 -32.58 -44.18
N VAL A 14 33.63 -32.05 -44.66
CA VAL A 14 34.94 -32.33 -44.07
C VAL A 14 35.15 -31.27 -42.99
N SER A 15 35.10 -31.69 -41.72
CA SER A 15 35.41 -30.86 -40.56
C SER A 15 36.91 -30.91 -40.30
N THR A 16 37.63 -29.82 -40.58
CA THR A 16 39.01 -29.61 -40.12
C THR A 16 39.10 -28.27 -39.39
N THR A 17 38.52 -28.16 -38.19
CA THR A 17 38.93 -27.28 -37.08
C THR A 17 38.00 -27.48 -35.86
N PRO A 18 38.49 -27.44 -34.60
CA PRO A 18 37.69 -27.84 -33.43
C PRO A 18 36.78 -26.75 -32.83
N ASP A 19 36.59 -25.58 -33.47
CA ASP A 19 35.96 -24.41 -32.84
C ASP A 19 34.98 -23.61 -33.74
N THR A 20 34.40 -24.23 -34.77
CA THR A 20 33.35 -23.56 -35.57
C THR A 20 31.96 -23.87 -35.02
N ALA A 21 31.30 -22.85 -34.47
CA ALA A 21 29.92 -22.95 -34.01
C ALA A 21 29.00 -23.41 -35.17
N VAL A 22 28.38 -24.59 -35.01
CA VAL A 22 27.39 -25.12 -35.94
C VAL A 22 26.14 -24.23 -35.89
N VAL A 23 26.03 -23.30 -36.84
CA VAL A 23 24.85 -22.45 -36.99
C VAL A 23 23.77 -23.27 -37.69
N PHE A 24 22.84 -23.83 -36.90
CA PHE A 24 21.61 -24.40 -37.43
C PHE A 24 20.79 -23.30 -38.11
N ARG A 25 20.77 -23.28 -39.45
CA ARG A 25 19.75 -22.51 -40.18
C ARG A 25 18.40 -23.19 -39.89
N PRO A 26 17.43 -22.52 -39.26
CA PRO A 26 16.11 -23.12 -39.08
C PRO A 26 15.55 -23.45 -40.46
N ALA A 27 15.07 -24.68 -40.65
CA ALA A 27 14.36 -25.06 -41.86
C ALA A 27 13.12 -24.18 -41.96
N VAL A 28 13.16 -23.18 -42.84
CA VAL A 28 12.01 -22.33 -43.14
C VAL A 28 11.07 -23.16 -44.00
N VAL A 29 10.25 -23.98 -43.34
CA VAL A 29 9.15 -24.68 -43.99
C VAL A 29 8.21 -23.59 -44.50
N LYS A 30 8.05 -23.47 -45.82
CA LYS A 30 7.09 -22.55 -46.43
C LYS A 30 5.68 -23.01 -46.04
N THR A 31 5.13 -22.43 -44.98
CA THR A 31 3.75 -22.70 -44.58
C THR A 31 2.83 -22.34 -45.75
N PRO A 32 2.03 -23.27 -46.28
CA PRO A 32 1.07 -22.97 -47.35
C PRO A 32 0.20 -21.78 -46.96
N ALA A 33 0.02 -20.82 -47.87
CA ALA A 33 -0.74 -19.59 -47.61
C ALA A 33 -2.14 -19.87 -47.03
N VAL A 34 -2.76 -20.97 -47.46
CA VAL A 34 -4.06 -21.46 -46.96
C VAL A 34 -4.03 -21.70 -45.45
N ILE A 35 -2.98 -22.36 -44.92
CA ILE A 35 -2.86 -22.65 -43.49
C ILE A 35 -2.69 -21.35 -42.70
N THR A 36 -1.89 -20.41 -43.21
CA THR A 36 -1.71 -19.09 -42.61
C THR A 36 -3.04 -18.32 -42.56
N ILE A 37 -3.78 -18.26 -43.67
CA ILE A 37 -5.09 -17.61 -43.75
C ILE A 37 -6.09 -18.26 -42.78
N VAL A 38 -6.14 -19.59 -42.71
CA VAL A 38 -7.01 -20.31 -41.77
C VAL A 38 -6.65 -19.99 -40.33
N ILE A 39 -5.36 -19.96 -39.97
CA ILE A 39 -4.92 -19.58 -38.62
C ILE A 39 -5.31 -18.14 -38.30
N PHE A 40 -5.12 -17.20 -39.23
CA PHE A 40 -5.54 -15.81 -39.05
C PHE A 40 -7.06 -15.68 -38.92
N ALA A 41 -7.84 -16.39 -39.73
CA ALA A 41 -9.29 -16.42 -39.67
C ALA A 41 -9.79 -17.00 -38.33
N CYS A 42 -9.25 -18.13 -37.89
CA CYS A 42 -9.57 -18.72 -36.58
C CYS A 42 -9.18 -17.79 -35.43
N ARG A 43 -8.02 -17.12 -35.49
CA ARG A 43 -7.60 -16.12 -34.48
C ARG A 43 -8.50 -14.90 -34.48
N MET A 44 -8.93 -14.44 -35.65
CA MET A 44 -9.86 -13.33 -35.81
C MET A 44 -11.21 -13.69 -35.23
N LEU A 45 -11.75 -14.88 -35.56
CA LEU A 45 -13.02 -15.40 -35.06
C LEU A 45 -12.99 -15.58 -33.54
N ALA A 46 -11.95 -16.21 -33.00
CA ALA A 46 -11.76 -16.37 -31.56
C ALA A 46 -11.58 -15.02 -30.84
N GLY A 47 -10.95 -14.04 -31.50
CA GLY A 47 -10.84 -12.66 -31.05
C GLY A 47 -12.21 -11.97 -31.00
N LEU A 48 -13.02 -12.14 -32.05
CA LEU A 48 -14.39 -11.61 -32.16
C LEU A 48 -15.31 -12.16 -31.08
N VAL A 49 -15.37 -13.49 -30.94
CA VAL A 49 -16.13 -14.19 -29.89
C VAL A 49 -15.70 -13.73 -28.50
N ARG A 50 -14.38 -13.65 -28.26
CA ARG A 50 -13.84 -13.15 -26.98
C ARG A 50 -14.20 -11.69 -26.72
N THR A 51 -14.29 -10.87 -27.76
CA THR A 51 -14.61 -9.43 -27.64
C THR A 51 -16.09 -9.24 -27.34
N ILE A 52 -16.97 -9.96 -28.06
CA ILE A 52 -18.42 -9.96 -27.83
C ILE A 52 -18.75 -10.43 -26.41
N TRP A 53 -18.11 -11.52 -25.96
CA TRP A 53 -18.36 -12.05 -24.62
C TRP A 53 -17.80 -11.14 -23.51
N ARG A 54 -16.66 -10.48 -23.75
CA ARG A 54 -16.00 -9.62 -22.75
C ARG A 54 -16.59 -8.21 -22.68
N HIS A 55 -17.17 -7.71 -23.78
CA HIS A 55 -17.67 -6.34 -23.90
C HIS A 55 -19.01 -6.29 -24.67
N PRO A 56 -20.10 -6.86 -24.11
CA PRO A 56 -21.39 -6.98 -24.80
C PRO A 56 -21.94 -5.62 -25.24
N ILE A 57 -21.81 -4.58 -24.40
CA ILE A 57 -22.28 -3.22 -24.70
C ILE A 57 -21.51 -2.62 -25.90
N ALA A 58 -20.19 -2.82 -25.96
CA ALA A 58 -19.37 -2.29 -27.05
C ALA A 58 -19.62 -3.00 -28.39
N SER A 59 -20.16 -4.22 -28.36
CA SER A 59 -20.54 -4.98 -29.56
C SER A 59 -21.97 -4.69 -30.01
N ILE A 60 -22.91 -4.43 -29.10
CA ILE A 60 -24.30 -4.12 -29.43
C ILE A 60 -24.41 -2.76 -30.15
N ILE A 61 -23.66 -1.75 -29.72
CA ILE A 61 -23.72 -0.39 -30.30
C ILE A 61 -23.43 -0.37 -31.82
N PRO A 62 -22.29 -0.90 -32.33
CA PRO A 62 -22.01 -0.91 -33.76
C PRO A 62 -22.96 -1.84 -34.54
N VAL A 63 -23.45 -2.93 -33.94
CA VAL A 63 -24.44 -3.81 -34.57
C VAL A 63 -25.80 -3.11 -34.71
N ALA A 64 -26.24 -2.37 -33.68
CA ALA A 64 -27.48 -1.59 -33.73
C ALA A 64 -27.39 -0.42 -34.72
N LEU A 65 -26.24 0.28 -34.78
CA LEU A 65 -25.99 1.32 -35.78
C LEU A 65 -25.90 0.75 -37.20
N GLY A 66 -25.28 -0.42 -37.37
CA GLY A 66 -25.21 -1.12 -38.66
C GLY A 66 -26.58 -1.61 -39.13
N ALA A 67 -27.39 -2.16 -38.22
CA ALA A 67 -28.77 -2.54 -38.52
C ALA A 67 -29.63 -1.32 -38.87
N ALA A 68 -29.50 -0.22 -38.11
CA ALA A 68 -30.20 1.04 -38.42
C ALA A 68 -29.82 1.58 -39.81
N TRP A 69 -28.54 1.52 -40.17
CA TRP A 69 -28.09 1.91 -41.51
C TRP A 69 -28.66 0.97 -42.59
N TYR A 70 -28.61 -0.34 -42.37
CA TYR A 70 -29.09 -1.32 -43.34
C TYR A 70 -30.61 -1.23 -43.59
N PHE A 71 -31.41 -1.06 -42.54
CA PHE A 71 -32.88 -1.05 -42.65
C PHE A 71 -33.48 0.33 -42.96
N TYR A 72 -32.88 1.43 -42.47
CA TYR A 72 -33.48 2.77 -42.52
C TYR A 72 -32.58 3.83 -43.19
N GLY A 73 -31.41 3.43 -43.69
CA GLY A 73 -30.45 4.32 -44.33
C GLY A 73 -29.53 5.07 -43.36
N TRP A 74 -28.52 5.71 -43.91
CA TRP A 74 -27.49 6.43 -43.14
C TRP A 74 -28.00 7.63 -42.31
N PRO A 75 -29.07 8.37 -42.68
CA PRO A 75 -29.52 9.52 -41.90
C PRO A 75 -30.02 9.14 -40.50
N LEU A 76 -30.75 8.03 -40.39
CA LEU A 76 -31.27 7.55 -39.10
C LEU A 76 -30.11 7.10 -38.19
N ALA A 77 -29.15 6.35 -38.73
CA ALA A 77 -27.96 5.94 -38.00
C ALA A 77 -27.12 7.14 -37.52
N ALA A 78 -26.95 8.16 -38.36
CA ALA A 78 -26.25 9.40 -38.01
C ALA A 78 -26.98 10.19 -36.92
N SER A 79 -28.32 10.30 -36.99
CA SER A 79 -29.12 10.97 -35.97
C SER A 79 -29.04 10.29 -34.61
N LEU A 80 -29.16 8.95 -34.56
CA LEU A 80 -29.04 8.15 -33.33
C LEU A 80 -27.66 8.32 -32.69
N LEU A 81 -26.59 8.27 -33.50
CA LEU A 81 -25.24 8.51 -33.02
C LEU A 81 -25.09 9.94 -32.48
N GLY A 82 -25.63 10.93 -33.21
CA GLY A 82 -25.64 12.33 -32.80
C GLY A 82 -26.34 12.56 -31.46
N THR A 83 -27.52 11.98 -31.26
CA THR A 83 -28.27 12.07 -29.99
C THR A 83 -27.49 11.44 -28.84
N VAL A 84 -26.88 10.27 -29.04
CA VAL A 84 -26.06 9.62 -28.01
C VAL A 84 -24.85 10.49 -27.65
N VAL A 85 -24.15 11.04 -28.65
CA VAL A 85 -23.02 11.95 -28.41
C VAL A 85 -23.49 13.19 -27.67
N LEU A 86 -24.61 13.80 -28.07
CA LEU A 86 -25.16 14.97 -27.41
C LEU A 86 -25.48 14.68 -25.94
N VAL A 87 -26.14 13.55 -25.64
CA VAL A 87 -26.45 13.14 -24.26
C VAL A 87 -25.18 12.92 -23.44
N LEU A 88 -24.15 12.27 -24.00
CA LEU A 88 -22.88 12.06 -23.31
C LEU A 88 -22.15 13.38 -23.05
N VAL A 89 -22.16 14.31 -24.02
CA VAL A 89 -21.55 15.64 -23.89
C VAL A 89 -22.33 16.46 -22.85
N SER A 90 -23.65 16.54 -22.94
CA SER A 90 -24.50 17.21 -21.95
C SER A 90 -24.28 16.66 -20.55
N TRP A 91 -24.20 15.34 -20.40
CA TRP A 91 -23.89 14.71 -19.11
C TRP A 91 -22.48 15.06 -18.61
N ALA A 92 -21.49 15.07 -19.51
CA ALA A 92 -20.14 15.49 -19.16
C ALA A 92 -20.07 16.96 -18.72
N PHE A 93 -20.94 17.84 -19.24
CA PHE A 93 -21.03 19.24 -18.80
C PHE A 93 -21.78 19.42 -17.47
N ILE A 94 -22.89 18.71 -17.28
CA ILE A 94 -23.75 18.81 -16.09
C ILE A 94 -23.08 18.17 -14.86
N ASP A 95 -22.55 16.96 -15.00
CA ASP A 95 -21.88 16.25 -13.92
C ASP A 95 -20.59 15.56 -14.41
N ARG A 96 -19.54 16.37 -14.46
CA ARG A 96 -18.17 15.92 -14.80
C ARG A 96 -17.70 14.75 -13.94
N VAL A 97 -18.09 14.70 -12.66
CA VAL A 97 -17.60 13.70 -11.72
C VAL A 97 -18.23 12.34 -11.99
N SER A 98 -19.55 12.29 -12.19
CA SER A 98 -20.25 11.05 -12.51
C SER A 98 -19.88 10.53 -13.89
N PHE A 99 -19.78 11.40 -14.89
CA PHE A 99 -19.33 11.04 -16.24
C PHE A 99 -17.91 10.45 -16.23
N ALA A 100 -16.98 11.12 -15.54
CA ALA A 100 -15.61 10.64 -15.39
C ALA A 100 -15.57 9.28 -14.68
N ARG A 101 -16.35 9.10 -13.61
CA ARG A 101 -16.39 7.84 -12.85
C ARG A 101 -16.90 6.66 -13.67
N LEU A 102 -17.95 6.86 -14.47
CA LEU A 102 -18.62 5.78 -15.17
C LEU A 102 -17.97 5.46 -16.52
N ILE A 103 -17.65 6.48 -17.31
CA ILE A 103 -17.15 6.34 -18.69
C ILE A 103 -15.71 6.82 -18.80
N GLY A 104 -15.41 8.04 -18.33
CA GLY A 104 -14.12 8.69 -18.56
C GLY A 104 -12.91 7.87 -18.09
N TYR A 105 -12.89 7.42 -16.83
CA TYR A 105 -11.79 6.64 -16.28
C TYR A 105 -11.70 5.23 -16.87
N ARG A 106 -12.80 4.66 -17.37
CA ARG A 106 -12.77 3.35 -18.05
C ARG A 106 -12.12 3.46 -19.43
N LEU A 107 -12.51 4.47 -20.21
CA LEU A 107 -11.89 4.76 -21.50
C LEU A 107 -10.43 5.16 -21.32
N LEU A 108 -10.12 6.00 -20.33
CA LEU A 108 -8.76 6.39 -20.00
C LEU A 108 -7.92 5.18 -19.58
N ALA A 109 -8.45 4.30 -18.73
CA ALA A 109 -7.74 3.08 -18.31
C ALA A 109 -7.44 2.15 -19.49
N TRP A 110 -8.39 2.00 -20.41
CA TRP A 110 -8.17 1.23 -21.63
C TRP A 110 -7.12 1.89 -22.54
N TRP A 111 -7.21 3.20 -22.76
CA TRP A 111 -6.24 3.96 -23.53
C TRP A 111 -4.83 3.81 -22.95
N ARG A 112 -4.68 4.04 -21.63
CA ARG A 112 -3.40 3.89 -20.92
C ARG A 112 -2.90 2.45 -20.94
N LEU A 113 -3.78 1.47 -20.79
CA LEU A 113 -3.41 0.06 -20.92
C LEU A 113 -2.79 -0.22 -22.29
N VAL A 114 -3.42 0.22 -23.38
CA VAL A 114 -2.97 -0.09 -24.74
C VAL A 114 -1.73 0.71 -25.14
N TRP A 115 -1.77 2.02 -24.94
CA TRP A 115 -0.76 2.95 -25.48
C TRP A 115 0.45 3.15 -24.57
N ILE A 116 0.26 3.12 -23.26
CA ILE A 116 1.35 3.37 -22.30
C ILE A 116 1.87 2.03 -21.79
N TYR A 117 1.04 1.31 -21.02
CA TYR A 117 1.50 0.14 -20.28
C TYR A 117 1.87 -1.00 -21.21
N ARG A 118 0.97 -1.45 -22.11
CA ARG A 118 1.22 -2.60 -22.99
C ARG A 118 2.36 -2.35 -23.97
N ARG A 119 2.47 -1.13 -24.50
CA ARG A 119 3.54 -0.74 -25.43
C ARG A 119 4.92 -0.73 -24.77
N HIS A 120 5.02 -0.17 -23.57
CA HIS A 120 6.30 -0.02 -22.86
C HIS A 120 6.59 -1.14 -21.86
N TRP A 121 5.68 -2.10 -21.68
CA TRP A 121 5.80 -3.16 -20.68
C TRP A 121 7.10 -3.95 -20.80
N GLN A 122 7.34 -4.53 -21.97
CA GLN A 122 8.51 -5.38 -22.19
C GLN A 122 9.82 -4.62 -22.04
N PRO A 123 10.03 -3.44 -22.69
CA PRO A 123 11.24 -2.65 -22.49
C PRO A 123 11.50 -2.30 -21.02
N VAL A 124 10.48 -1.80 -20.31
CA VAL A 124 10.62 -1.40 -18.91
C VAL A 124 10.95 -2.60 -18.02
N MET A 125 10.28 -3.75 -18.20
CA MET A 125 10.57 -4.94 -17.40
C MET A 125 11.98 -5.48 -17.63
N ILE A 126 12.49 -5.44 -18.87
CA ILE A 126 13.84 -5.91 -19.19
C ILE A 126 14.90 -4.96 -18.60
N VAL A 127 14.76 -3.64 -18.82
CA VAL A 127 15.72 -2.64 -18.34
C VAL A 127 15.77 -2.56 -16.82
N THR A 128 14.62 -2.71 -16.16
CA THR A 128 14.56 -2.79 -14.69
C THR A 128 15.07 -4.13 -14.15
N GLY A 129 15.35 -5.13 -14.99
CA GLY A 129 15.79 -6.46 -14.56
C GLY A 129 14.67 -7.28 -13.89
N LEU A 130 13.41 -6.88 -14.03
CA LEU A 130 12.23 -7.63 -13.57
C LEU A 130 11.83 -8.73 -14.57
N GLY A 131 12.26 -8.60 -15.82
CA GLY A 131 12.30 -9.67 -16.79
C GLY A 131 13.55 -10.54 -16.60
N ARG A 132 13.46 -11.82 -16.98
CA ARG A 132 14.60 -12.75 -17.01
C ARG A 132 14.73 -13.33 -18.41
N HIS A 133 15.93 -13.24 -18.98
CA HIS A 133 16.26 -13.95 -20.20
C HIS A 133 16.93 -15.28 -19.82
N ILE A 134 16.28 -16.40 -20.14
CA ILE A 134 16.78 -17.75 -19.81
C ILE A 134 16.72 -18.62 -21.06
N ARG A 135 17.89 -19.15 -21.49
CA ARG A 135 18.01 -20.11 -22.61
C ARG A 135 17.32 -19.62 -23.90
N GLY A 136 17.54 -18.37 -24.28
CA GLY A 136 16.97 -17.78 -25.50
C GLY A 136 15.49 -17.41 -25.41
N ARG A 137 14.86 -17.47 -24.22
CA ARG A 137 13.47 -17.03 -24.00
C ARG A 137 13.39 -15.94 -22.93
N ASP A 138 12.60 -14.92 -23.24
CA ASP A 138 12.24 -13.86 -22.30
C ASP A 138 11.07 -14.30 -21.42
N TYR A 139 11.32 -14.37 -20.11
CA TYR A 139 10.30 -14.52 -19.09
C TYR A 139 9.99 -13.14 -18.53
N LEU A 140 8.78 -12.66 -18.79
CA LEU A 140 8.32 -11.36 -18.35
C LEU A 140 7.17 -11.53 -17.35
N PRO A 141 7.10 -10.69 -16.30
CA PRO A 141 5.91 -10.57 -15.49
C PRO A 141 4.70 -10.24 -16.39
N THR A 142 3.52 -10.76 -16.05
CA THR A 142 2.34 -10.60 -16.92
C THR A 142 1.54 -9.38 -16.49
N LEU A 143 1.35 -8.45 -17.43
CA LEU A 143 0.50 -7.28 -17.25
C LEU A 143 -0.97 -7.73 -17.16
N GLY A 144 -1.63 -7.32 -16.08
CA GLY A 144 -3.03 -7.61 -15.81
C GLY A 144 -3.94 -6.44 -16.18
N LYS A 145 -4.88 -6.14 -15.27
CA LYS A 145 -5.85 -5.05 -15.44
C LYS A 145 -5.22 -3.72 -15.07
N VAL A 146 -5.52 -2.68 -15.85
CA VAL A 146 -5.26 -1.28 -15.48
C VAL A 146 -6.60 -0.64 -15.13
N THR A 147 -6.65 0.07 -14.01
CA THR A 147 -7.79 0.90 -13.61
C THR A 147 -7.29 2.29 -13.25
N CYS A 148 -7.90 3.32 -13.82
CA CYS A 148 -7.63 4.70 -13.47
C CYS A 148 -8.61 5.15 -12.39
N THR A 149 -8.10 5.85 -11.40
CA THR A 149 -8.90 6.62 -10.44
C THR A 149 -8.78 8.11 -10.74
N SER A 150 -9.36 8.95 -9.89
CA SER A 150 -9.19 10.40 -9.98
C SER A 150 -7.74 10.87 -9.82
N TRP A 151 -6.88 10.06 -9.17
CA TRP A 151 -5.53 10.49 -8.77
C TRP A 151 -4.40 9.56 -9.21
N ALA A 152 -4.67 8.28 -9.50
CA ALA A 152 -3.63 7.33 -9.88
C ALA A 152 -4.08 6.28 -10.89
N ASP A 153 -3.09 5.66 -11.54
CA ASP A 153 -3.26 4.41 -12.28
C ASP A 153 -2.92 3.23 -11.38
N LEU A 154 -3.85 2.29 -11.25
CA LEU A 154 -3.64 1.03 -10.54
C LEU A 154 -3.45 -0.08 -11.57
N VAL A 155 -2.25 -0.66 -11.59
CA VAL A 155 -1.85 -1.69 -12.56
C VAL A 155 -1.65 -2.99 -11.82
N THR A 156 -2.49 -3.97 -12.09
CA THR A 156 -2.31 -5.32 -11.56
C THR A 156 -1.25 -6.05 -12.38
N VAL A 157 -0.30 -6.67 -11.70
CA VAL A 157 0.79 -7.43 -12.32
C VAL A 157 0.87 -8.79 -11.67
N ARG A 158 1.11 -9.83 -12.47
CA ARG A 158 1.45 -11.15 -11.95
C ARG A 158 2.94 -11.37 -12.08
N MET A 159 3.59 -11.58 -10.94
CA MET A 159 5.04 -11.79 -10.81
C MET A 159 5.46 -13.11 -11.47
N LEU A 160 6.74 -13.20 -11.84
CA LEU A 160 7.35 -14.48 -12.19
C LEU A 160 7.45 -15.36 -10.96
N LYS A 161 7.37 -16.69 -11.15
CA LYS A 161 7.58 -17.63 -10.05
C LYS A 161 8.99 -17.47 -9.50
N GLY A 162 9.11 -17.36 -8.18
CA GLY A 162 10.38 -17.13 -7.49
C GLY A 162 10.78 -15.67 -7.29
N GLN A 163 10.04 -14.69 -7.82
CA GLN A 163 10.25 -13.28 -7.48
C GLN A 163 9.66 -12.95 -6.11
N ALA A 164 10.39 -12.16 -5.34
CA ALA A 164 9.94 -11.60 -4.08
C ALA A 164 9.29 -10.23 -4.31
N VAL A 165 8.43 -9.80 -3.38
CA VAL A 165 7.88 -8.43 -3.39
C VAL A 165 9.00 -7.40 -3.24
N LYS A 166 10.06 -7.75 -2.51
CA LYS A 166 11.25 -6.92 -2.33
C LYS A 166 11.91 -6.55 -3.67
N ASP A 167 12.04 -7.49 -4.60
CA ASP A 167 12.61 -7.24 -5.94
C ASP A 167 11.87 -6.13 -6.70
N TRP A 168 10.57 -5.98 -6.44
CA TRP A 168 9.74 -4.93 -7.03
C TRP A 168 9.81 -3.62 -6.25
N ALA A 169 9.85 -3.71 -4.92
CA ALA A 169 9.99 -2.56 -4.03
C ALA A 169 11.31 -1.82 -4.27
N ASP A 170 12.41 -2.55 -4.46
CA ASP A 170 13.74 -1.99 -4.70
C ASP A 170 13.85 -1.26 -6.06
N ARG A 171 12.85 -1.41 -6.94
CA ARG A 171 12.85 -0.90 -8.32
C ARG A 171 11.70 0.07 -8.60
N THR A 172 11.01 0.55 -7.57
CA THR A 172 9.88 1.48 -7.72
C THR A 172 10.25 2.73 -8.50
N ASP A 173 11.43 3.29 -8.29
CA ASP A 173 11.86 4.53 -8.93
C ASP A 173 12.09 4.32 -10.44
N HIS A 174 12.72 3.21 -10.81
CA HIS A 174 12.89 2.85 -12.21
C HIS A 174 11.53 2.58 -12.89
N LEU A 175 10.59 1.95 -12.18
CA LEU A 175 9.22 1.75 -12.69
C LEU A 175 8.49 3.08 -12.87
N ALA A 176 8.63 4.01 -11.91
CA ALA A 176 8.02 5.33 -11.99
C ALA A 176 8.52 6.09 -13.23
N GLN A 177 9.84 6.15 -13.43
CA GLN A 177 10.43 6.79 -14.60
C GLN A 177 10.06 6.08 -15.91
N GLY A 178 10.12 4.74 -15.92
CA GLY A 178 9.78 3.93 -17.10
C GLY A 178 8.34 4.10 -17.59
N PHE A 179 7.39 4.42 -16.71
CA PHE A 179 6.00 4.69 -17.05
C PHE A 179 5.60 6.19 -16.96
N GLY A 180 6.58 7.08 -16.79
CA GLY A 180 6.39 8.54 -16.75
C GLY A 180 5.48 8.99 -15.59
N ALA A 181 5.65 8.43 -14.39
CA ALA A 181 4.92 8.78 -13.19
C ALA A 181 5.85 9.42 -12.13
N LYS A 182 5.29 10.23 -11.22
CA LYS A 182 6.07 10.91 -10.16
C LYS A 182 6.68 9.91 -9.17
N SER A 183 5.96 8.83 -8.90
CA SER A 183 6.40 7.74 -8.02
C SER A 183 5.67 6.46 -8.39
N CYS A 184 6.12 5.33 -7.83
CA CYS A 184 5.47 4.05 -7.94
C CYS A 184 5.35 3.44 -6.55
N ARG A 185 4.15 2.96 -6.19
CA ARG A 185 3.95 2.20 -4.96
C ARG A 185 3.58 0.77 -5.29
N VAL A 186 4.24 -0.18 -4.63
CA VAL A 186 4.02 -1.61 -4.82
C VAL A 186 3.23 -2.14 -3.63
N ALA A 187 2.09 -2.79 -3.89
CA ALA A 187 1.30 -3.46 -2.88
C ALA A 187 1.01 -4.91 -3.28
N LEU A 188 1.18 -5.85 -2.35
CA LEU A 188 0.79 -7.24 -2.58
C LEU A 188 -0.73 -7.34 -2.53
N SER A 189 -1.35 -7.82 -3.61
CA SER A 189 -2.81 -8.00 -3.67
C SER A 189 -3.22 -9.42 -3.33
N ARG A 190 -2.49 -10.42 -3.86
CA ARG A 190 -2.63 -11.86 -3.57
C ARG A 190 -1.26 -12.51 -3.80
N ALA A 191 -1.07 -13.75 -3.33
CA ALA A 191 0.15 -14.50 -3.63
C ALA A 191 0.45 -14.49 -5.15
N GLY A 192 1.63 -13.97 -5.52
CA GLY A 192 2.05 -13.84 -6.93
C GLY A 192 1.42 -12.70 -7.73
N ARG A 193 0.56 -11.86 -7.13
CA ARG A 193 -0.05 -10.67 -7.77
C ARG A 193 0.20 -9.40 -6.99
N LEU A 194 0.76 -8.40 -7.69
CA LEU A 194 1.01 -7.07 -7.19
C LEU A 194 0.01 -6.07 -7.80
N THR A 195 -0.24 -4.99 -7.08
CA THR A 195 -0.81 -3.77 -7.63
C THR A 195 0.26 -2.69 -7.57
N LEU A 196 0.63 -2.19 -8.74
CA LEU A 196 1.48 -1.02 -8.90
C LEU A 196 0.58 0.21 -8.96
N THR A 197 0.80 1.17 -8.08
CA THR A 197 0.08 2.43 -8.05
C THR A 197 0.99 3.53 -8.57
N PHE A 198 0.58 4.18 -9.65
CA PHE A 198 1.29 5.31 -10.25
C PHE A 198 0.48 6.60 -10.04
N PRO A 199 0.84 7.44 -9.06
CA PRO A 199 0.17 8.72 -8.81
C PRO A 199 0.36 9.67 -9.99
N ARG A 200 -0.73 10.36 -10.37
CA ARG A 200 -0.80 11.31 -11.49
C ARG A 200 -1.14 12.71 -11.02
N SER A 201 -2.00 12.81 -10.01
CA SER A 201 -2.24 14.02 -9.23
C SER A 201 -2.13 13.67 -7.76
N ASP A 202 -1.84 14.68 -6.94
CA ASP A 202 -1.84 14.53 -5.49
C ASP A 202 -3.18 15.08 -4.95
N PRO A 203 -4.10 14.20 -4.51
CA PRO A 203 -5.40 14.61 -4.00
C PRO A 203 -5.33 15.23 -2.60
N LEU A 204 -4.18 15.14 -1.93
CA LEU A 204 -3.94 15.65 -0.58
C LEU A 204 -2.93 16.83 -0.58
N ALA A 205 -2.63 17.39 -1.75
CA ALA A 205 -1.74 18.55 -1.88
C ALA A 205 -2.31 19.81 -1.20
N SER A 206 -3.62 20.00 -1.19
CA SER A 206 -4.25 21.08 -0.42
C SER A 206 -4.47 20.65 1.02
N PRO A 207 -4.03 21.44 2.01
CA PRO A 207 -4.25 21.16 3.42
C PRO A 207 -5.73 20.89 3.70
N LEU A 208 -6.00 19.83 4.46
CA LEU A 208 -7.35 19.54 4.93
C LEU A 208 -7.68 20.50 6.08
N PRO A 209 -8.88 21.11 6.10
CA PRO A 209 -9.33 21.84 7.28
C PRO A 209 -9.47 20.89 8.46
N ALA A 210 -9.39 21.43 9.67
CA ALA A 210 -9.66 20.65 10.87
C ALA A 210 -11.07 20.04 10.80
N LEU A 211 -11.18 18.73 11.03
CA LEU A 211 -12.46 18.03 11.02
C LEU A 211 -13.39 18.56 12.11
N ALA A 212 -14.71 18.46 11.89
CA ALA A 212 -15.68 18.81 12.91
C ALA A 212 -15.52 17.90 14.14
N ILE A 213 -15.80 18.45 15.34
CA ILE A 213 -15.87 17.63 16.56
C ILE A 213 -17.13 16.77 16.46
N PRO A 214 -17.06 15.44 16.68
CA PRO A 214 -18.24 14.59 16.63
C PRO A 214 -19.29 15.00 17.68
N GLU A 215 -20.57 14.99 17.31
CA GLU A 215 -21.67 15.34 18.23
C GLU A 215 -21.92 14.25 19.29
N GLU A 216 -21.67 12.99 18.93
CA GLU A 216 -21.87 11.84 19.81
C GLU A 216 -20.56 11.40 20.48
N PRO A 217 -20.56 11.10 21.79
CA PRO A 217 -19.38 10.56 22.46
C PRO A 217 -19.11 9.14 21.98
N THR A 218 -17.96 8.92 21.34
CA THR A 218 -17.55 7.59 20.85
C THR A 218 -16.08 7.29 21.13
N VAL A 219 -15.79 6.04 21.46
CA VAL A 219 -14.42 5.50 21.64
C VAL A 219 -14.05 4.53 20.49
N GLY A 220 -14.89 4.48 19.45
CA GLY A 220 -14.67 3.67 18.26
C GLY A 220 -13.55 4.21 17.35
N PRO A 221 -13.44 3.70 16.10
CA PRO A 221 -12.51 4.26 15.11
C PRO A 221 -12.85 5.72 14.81
N VAL A 222 -11.96 6.62 15.23
CA VAL A 222 -12.13 8.07 15.09
C VAL A 222 -11.66 8.55 13.73
N GLU A 223 -12.39 9.48 13.12
CA GLU A 223 -11.99 10.09 11.86
C GLU A 223 -10.94 11.16 12.10
N ILE A 224 -9.77 11.01 11.46
CA ILE A 224 -8.61 11.89 11.66
C ILE A 224 -8.16 12.58 10.37
N GLY A 225 -8.78 12.25 9.24
CA GLY A 225 -8.49 12.91 7.97
C GLY A 225 -9.17 12.22 6.79
N LYS A 226 -8.56 12.37 5.62
CA LYS A 226 -9.06 11.83 4.35
C LYS A 226 -7.97 11.03 3.66
N ALA A 227 -8.31 9.84 3.17
CA ALA A 227 -7.42 9.03 2.36
C ALA A 227 -7.38 9.55 0.90
N GLU A 228 -6.36 9.14 0.13
CA GLU A 228 -6.18 9.56 -1.28
C GLU A 228 -7.36 9.18 -2.17
N ASN A 229 -8.08 8.11 -1.84
CA ASN A 229 -9.31 7.69 -2.53
C ASN A 229 -10.55 8.52 -2.16
N GLY A 230 -10.37 9.54 -1.31
CA GLY A 230 -11.38 10.45 -0.83
C GLY A 230 -12.24 9.94 0.32
N ARG A 231 -12.02 8.72 0.81
CA ARG A 231 -12.76 8.16 1.94
C ARG A 231 -12.25 8.74 3.26
N PRO A 232 -13.10 8.80 4.30
CA PRO A 232 -12.67 9.05 5.68
C PRO A 232 -11.49 8.17 6.08
N TRP A 233 -10.43 8.78 6.59
CA TRP A 233 -9.35 8.06 7.25
C TRP A 233 -9.69 7.93 8.73
N ARG A 234 -10.00 6.71 9.14
CA ARG A 234 -10.37 6.39 10.52
C ARG A 234 -9.25 5.62 11.21
N LEU A 235 -8.90 6.06 12.42
CA LEU A 235 -7.89 5.44 13.27
C LEU A 235 -8.57 4.73 14.43
N LYS A 236 -8.36 3.42 14.53
CA LYS A 236 -8.76 2.66 15.71
C LYS A 236 -7.70 2.86 16.79
N LEU A 237 -8.11 3.36 17.95
CA LEU A 237 -7.24 3.61 19.10
C LEU A 237 -7.47 2.59 20.20
N HIS A 238 -8.73 2.32 20.51
CA HIS A 238 -9.09 1.38 21.57
C HIS A 238 -8.66 -0.06 21.25
N GLY A 239 -7.95 -0.66 22.21
CA GLY A 239 -7.37 -2.01 22.08
C GLY A 239 -6.14 -2.09 21.16
N THR A 240 -5.51 -0.96 20.83
CA THR A 240 -4.34 -0.90 19.95
C THR A 240 -3.29 0.10 20.47
N HIS A 241 -2.07 0.01 19.95
CA HIS A 241 -1.03 1.02 20.14
C HIS A 241 -0.65 1.59 18.77
N VAL A 242 -0.57 2.92 18.66
CA VAL A 242 -0.29 3.61 17.40
C VAL A 242 1.05 4.33 17.53
N LEU A 243 1.98 4.04 16.63
CA LEU A 243 3.23 4.78 16.47
C LEU A 243 3.08 5.74 15.29
N VAL A 244 3.24 7.04 15.55
CA VAL A 244 3.29 8.07 14.50
C VAL A 244 4.74 8.49 14.32
N ALA A 245 5.26 8.32 13.11
CA ALA A 245 6.61 8.68 12.74
C ALA A 245 6.61 9.59 11.50
N GLY A 246 7.49 10.58 11.50
CA GLY A 246 7.67 11.52 10.40
C GLY A 246 8.82 12.47 10.71
N ALA A 247 9.45 13.01 9.67
CA ALA A 247 10.46 14.06 9.85
C ALA A 247 9.82 15.34 10.43
N THR A 248 10.64 16.24 10.97
CA THR A 248 10.18 17.56 11.42
C THR A 248 9.45 18.27 10.28
N GLY A 249 8.27 18.82 10.57
CA GLY A 249 7.41 19.46 9.55
C GLY A 249 6.54 18.51 8.74
N ALA A 250 6.60 17.19 8.95
CA ALA A 250 5.76 16.22 8.24
C ALA A 250 4.29 16.17 8.73
N GLY A 251 3.92 16.96 9.75
CA GLY A 251 2.55 17.03 10.26
C GLY A 251 2.19 16.03 11.35
N LYS A 252 3.17 15.52 12.12
CA LYS A 252 2.94 14.61 13.26
C LYS A 252 1.94 15.19 14.28
N GLY A 253 2.12 16.46 14.67
CA GLY A 253 1.24 17.17 15.59
C GLY A 253 -0.22 17.20 15.10
N SER A 254 -0.45 17.35 13.79
CA SER A 254 -1.80 17.34 13.22
C SER A 254 -2.52 16.01 13.42
N ILE A 255 -1.82 14.88 13.42
CA ILE A 255 -2.43 13.57 13.71
C ILE A 255 -2.85 13.50 15.18
N ILE A 256 -1.96 13.92 16.09
CA ILE A 256 -2.22 13.95 17.54
C ILE A 256 -3.44 14.82 17.85
N TRP A 257 -3.46 16.04 17.33
CA TRP A 257 -4.55 16.98 17.56
C TRP A 257 -5.86 16.56 16.89
N SER A 258 -5.81 15.91 15.72
CA SER A 258 -7.01 15.34 15.09
C SER A 258 -7.61 14.22 15.93
N VAL A 259 -6.77 13.36 16.54
CA VAL A 259 -7.21 12.34 17.49
C VAL A 259 -7.86 12.95 18.72
N ILE A 260 -7.19 13.90 19.37
CA ILE A 260 -7.72 14.58 20.57
C ILE A 260 -9.06 15.22 20.23
N ARG A 261 -9.13 15.98 19.13
CA ARG A 261 -10.33 16.67 18.67
C ARG A 261 -11.49 15.71 18.40
N ALA A 262 -11.22 14.56 17.80
CA ALA A 262 -12.23 13.54 17.53
C ALA A 262 -12.74 12.84 18.80
N LEU A 263 -11.98 12.88 19.90
CA LEU A 263 -12.34 12.29 21.18
C LEU A 263 -12.92 13.31 22.18
N LEU A 264 -12.93 14.61 21.88
CA LEU A 264 -13.33 15.66 22.84
C LEU A 264 -14.69 15.42 23.46
N THR A 265 -15.70 15.05 22.68
CA THR A 265 -17.05 14.77 23.19
C THR A 265 -17.07 13.56 24.13
N ALA A 266 -16.24 12.54 23.86
CA ALA A 266 -16.09 11.38 24.74
C ALA A 266 -15.31 11.72 26.02
N VAL A 267 -14.38 12.69 25.96
CA VAL A 267 -13.70 13.25 27.14
C VAL A 267 -14.70 14.03 28.00
N SER A 268 -15.51 14.90 27.40
CA SER A 268 -16.56 15.64 28.11
C SER A 268 -17.61 14.73 28.75
N ALA A 269 -17.90 13.58 28.13
CA ALA A 269 -18.80 12.56 28.69
C ALA A 269 -18.14 11.66 29.76
N GLY A 270 -16.85 11.85 30.07
CA GLY A 270 -16.12 11.02 31.03
C GLY A 270 -15.82 9.59 30.55
N LEU A 271 -16.00 9.29 29.26
CA LEU A 271 -15.69 7.97 28.69
C LEU A 271 -14.21 7.82 28.31
N VAL A 272 -13.50 8.93 28.15
CA VAL A 272 -12.08 8.99 27.76
C VAL A 272 -11.33 9.93 28.68
N GLU A 273 -10.14 9.52 29.10
CA GLU A 273 -9.20 10.35 29.85
C GLU A 273 -7.91 10.51 29.05
N LEU A 274 -7.46 11.76 28.85
CA LEU A 274 -6.27 12.06 28.06
C LEU A 274 -5.07 12.28 28.97
N TRP A 275 -4.01 11.48 28.80
CA TRP A 275 -2.77 11.61 29.55
C TRP A 275 -1.66 12.02 28.58
N ALA A 276 -0.96 13.10 28.88
CA ALA A 276 -0.03 13.75 27.95
C ALA A 276 1.39 13.79 28.51
N LEU A 277 2.33 13.20 27.78
CA LEU A 277 3.77 13.22 28.07
C LEU A 277 4.46 14.08 26.99
N ASP A 278 4.95 15.24 27.40
CA ASP A 278 5.46 16.29 26.53
C ASP A 278 6.84 16.79 26.97
N PRO A 279 7.89 15.93 26.87
CA PRO A 279 9.23 16.28 27.33
C PRO A 279 9.86 17.45 26.55
N LYS A 280 9.31 17.77 25.36
CA LYS A 280 9.80 18.85 24.50
C LYS A 280 9.00 20.13 24.62
N LEU A 281 7.83 20.13 25.26
CA LEU A 281 6.95 21.29 25.43
C LEU A 281 6.41 21.91 24.14
N MET A 282 6.64 21.30 22.97
CA MET A 282 6.40 21.95 21.68
C MET A 282 5.06 21.60 21.03
N GLU A 283 4.40 20.52 21.45
CA GLU A 283 3.22 20.00 20.73
C GLU A 283 1.99 19.90 21.62
N LEU A 284 2.11 19.29 22.82
CA LEU A 284 0.96 19.06 23.71
C LEU A 284 0.72 20.23 24.67
N SER A 285 1.72 21.08 24.89
CA SER A 285 1.63 22.26 25.77
C SER A 285 0.48 23.21 25.40
N TYR A 286 0.10 23.28 24.11
CA TYR A 286 -1.03 24.09 23.63
C TYR A 286 -2.39 23.71 24.24
N GLY A 287 -2.56 22.48 24.75
CA GLY A 287 -3.81 22.05 25.40
C GLY A 287 -3.63 21.58 26.83
N ARG A 288 -2.69 22.15 27.58
CA ARG A 288 -2.53 21.86 29.02
C ARG A 288 -3.85 21.85 29.80
N ALA A 289 -4.75 22.78 29.48
CA ALA A 289 -6.07 22.87 30.09
C ALA A 289 -6.95 21.62 29.86
N LEU A 290 -6.78 20.91 28.74
CA LEU A 290 -7.50 19.67 28.42
C LEU A 290 -6.99 18.46 29.21
N PHE A 291 -5.71 18.46 29.58
CA PHE A 291 -5.07 17.35 30.28
C PHE A 291 -5.12 17.52 31.80
N GLY A 292 -5.23 18.76 32.30
CA GLY A 292 -5.31 19.03 33.74
C GLY A 292 -4.11 18.45 34.50
N THR A 293 -4.38 17.62 35.50
CA THR A 293 -3.36 16.94 36.31
C THR A 293 -2.65 15.79 35.59
N ARG A 294 -3.10 15.43 34.39
CA ARG A 294 -2.55 14.33 33.57
C ARG A 294 -1.58 14.82 32.50
N TYR A 295 -0.94 15.97 32.73
CA TYR A 295 0.10 16.52 31.87
C TYR A 295 1.46 16.44 32.56
N ALA A 296 2.43 15.83 31.89
CA ALA A 296 3.80 15.70 32.36
C ALA A 296 4.77 16.33 31.36
N ALA A 297 5.66 17.19 31.85
CA ALA A 297 6.65 17.88 31.03
C ALA A 297 8.09 17.54 31.43
N THR A 298 8.35 17.29 32.71
CA THR A 298 9.68 16.91 33.16
C THR A 298 9.92 15.40 33.00
N PRO A 299 11.17 14.95 32.87
CA PRO A 299 11.51 13.53 32.85
C PRO A 299 10.91 12.71 33.98
N GLU A 300 10.96 13.24 35.19
CA GLU A 300 10.46 12.59 36.40
C GLU A 300 8.93 12.49 36.38
N GLU A 301 8.24 13.59 36.04
CA GLU A 301 6.77 13.58 35.89
C GLU A 301 6.32 12.61 34.80
N CYS A 302 7.05 12.53 33.69
CA CYS A 302 6.73 11.61 32.59
C CYS A 302 6.85 10.15 33.05
N ALA A 303 7.88 9.83 33.83
CA ALA A 303 8.08 8.50 34.39
C ALA A 303 7.01 8.15 35.42
N ASP A 304 6.67 9.07 36.31
CA ASP A 304 5.66 8.89 37.34
C ASP A 304 4.25 8.71 36.72
N LEU A 305 3.89 9.52 35.73
CA LEU A 305 2.62 9.40 35.02
C LEU A 305 2.53 8.08 34.24
N LEU A 306 3.63 7.63 33.63
CA LEU A 306 3.67 6.34 32.94
C LEU A 306 3.54 5.15 33.91
N ASP A 307 4.20 5.21 35.07
CA ASP A 307 4.07 4.20 36.12
C ASP A 307 2.62 4.14 36.66
N GLU A 308 1.97 5.29 36.80
CA GLU A 308 0.56 5.34 37.17
C GLU A 308 -0.33 4.68 36.10
N ALA A 309 -0.05 4.91 34.81
CA ALA A 309 -0.82 4.32 33.71
C ALA A 309 -0.70 2.80 33.70
N VAL A 310 0.52 2.29 33.95
CA VAL A 310 0.78 0.85 34.13
C VAL A 310 0.00 0.31 35.32
N CYS A 311 -0.06 1.04 36.43
CA CYS A 311 -0.82 0.59 37.59
C CYS A 311 -2.33 0.54 37.32
N VAL A 312 -2.90 1.53 36.64
CA VAL A 312 -4.31 1.49 36.18
C VAL A 312 -4.57 0.27 35.29
N MET A 313 -3.67 0.03 34.33
CA MET A 313 -3.76 -1.14 33.44
C MET A 313 -3.74 -2.47 34.22
N GLN A 314 -2.83 -2.63 35.18
CA GLN A 314 -2.70 -3.84 35.99
C GLN A 314 -3.93 -4.07 36.89
N LYS A 315 -4.45 -3.02 37.53
CA LYS A 315 -5.70 -3.09 38.32
C LYS A 315 -6.87 -3.54 37.45
N ARG A 316 -7.02 -2.95 36.27
CA ARG A 316 -8.06 -3.34 35.31
C ARG A 316 -7.90 -4.79 34.85
N ALA A 317 -6.68 -5.21 34.49
CA ALA A 317 -6.40 -6.58 34.09
C ALA A 317 -6.74 -7.60 35.19
N THR A 318 -6.44 -7.27 36.46
CA THR A 318 -6.78 -8.10 37.61
C THR A 318 -8.30 -8.22 37.78
N ARG A 319 -9.05 -7.12 37.63
CA ARG A 319 -10.51 -7.11 37.68
C ARG A 319 -11.15 -7.95 36.56
N PHE A 320 -10.55 -7.96 35.38
CA PHE A 320 -11.10 -8.66 34.20
C PHE A 320 -10.60 -10.10 34.05
N ALA A 321 -9.64 -10.52 34.87
CA ALA A 321 -9.05 -11.85 34.79
C ALA A 321 -10.14 -12.93 34.87
N GLY A 322 -10.25 -13.74 33.79
CA GLY A 322 -11.25 -14.81 33.68
C GLY A 322 -12.69 -14.38 33.40
N LEU A 323 -12.99 -13.07 33.35
CA LEU A 323 -14.34 -12.53 33.19
C LEU A 323 -14.57 -11.84 31.85
N GLN A 324 -13.58 -11.07 31.38
CA GLN A 324 -13.74 -10.18 30.23
C GLN A 324 -12.45 -10.06 29.44
N ARG A 325 -12.52 -10.24 28.11
CA ARG A 325 -11.35 -10.18 27.23
C ARG A 325 -11.05 -8.78 26.69
N SER A 326 -12.05 -7.91 26.61
CA SER A 326 -11.91 -6.58 26.02
C SER A 326 -12.57 -5.53 26.90
N HIS A 327 -11.89 -4.42 27.16
CA HIS A 327 -12.39 -3.32 27.97
C HIS A 327 -13.52 -2.56 27.25
N THR A 328 -14.65 -2.33 27.92
CA THR A 328 -15.69 -1.42 27.42
C THR A 328 -15.63 -0.15 28.25
N PRO A 329 -15.32 1.02 27.66
CA PRO A 329 -15.21 2.26 28.41
C PRO A 329 -16.53 2.66 29.06
N THR A 330 -16.47 3.09 30.32
CA THR A 330 -17.60 3.62 31.09
C THR A 330 -17.12 4.87 31.86
N VAL A 331 -18.03 5.59 32.50
CA VAL A 331 -17.66 6.75 33.34
C VAL A 331 -16.80 6.31 34.53
N ASP A 332 -17.08 5.12 35.11
CA ASP A 332 -16.33 4.58 36.25
C ASP A 332 -15.00 3.90 35.85
N ASP A 333 -14.89 3.46 34.59
CA ASP A 333 -13.67 2.89 34.00
C ASP A 333 -13.44 3.47 32.60
N PRO A 334 -12.89 4.69 32.50
CA PRO A 334 -12.73 5.36 31.21
C PRO A 334 -11.60 4.74 30.38
N PHE A 335 -11.65 4.99 29.07
CA PHE A 335 -10.52 4.73 28.19
C PHE A 335 -9.42 5.76 28.42
N VAL A 336 -8.31 5.32 29.01
CA VAL A 336 -7.12 6.15 29.19
C VAL A 336 -6.31 6.14 27.89
N LEU A 337 -6.24 7.28 27.20
CA LEU A 337 -5.37 7.50 26.05
C LEU A 337 -4.08 8.20 26.50
N VAL A 338 -2.99 7.45 26.52
CA VAL A 338 -1.65 7.99 26.80
C VAL A 338 -1.02 8.48 25.50
N VAL A 339 -0.77 9.78 25.41
CA VAL A 339 -0.15 10.46 24.27
C VAL A 339 1.27 10.84 24.63
N VAL A 340 2.22 10.39 23.81
CA VAL A 340 3.65 10.70 23.98
C VAL A 340 4.10 11.42 22.72
N ASP A 341 4.52 12.68 22.85
CA ASP A 341 4.99 13.45 21.69
C ASP A 341 6.29 12.86 21.11
N GLU A 342 7.23 12.50 21.98
CA GLU A 342 8.55 11.98 21.58
C GLU A 342 8.87 10.66 22.25
N VAL A 343 8.87 9.56 21.48
CA VAL A 343 9.18 8.21 21.99
C VAL A 343 10.68 8.06 22.26
N ALA A 344 11.55 8.79 21.55
CA ALA A 344 12.99 8.73 21.78
C ALA A 344 13.37 9.09 23.23
N PHE A 345 12.54 9.93 23.87
CA PHE A 345 12.68 10.26 25.28
C PHE A 345 12.50 9.03 26.20
N LEU A 346 11.52 8.17 25.90
CA LEU A 346 11.26 6.95 26.67
C LEU A 346 12.39 5.92 26.57
N THR A 347 13.04 5.82 25.41
CA THR A 347 14.17 4.90 25.22
C THR A 347 15.43 5.36 25.95
N ALA A 348 15.70 6.68 25.99
CA ALA A 348 16.81 7.23 26.76
C ALA A 348 16.61 7.03 28.28
N TYR A 349 15.36 7.03 28.74
CA TYR A 349 15.04 6.83 30.15
C TYR A 349 15.19 5.37 30.62
N GLN A 350 15.03 4.37 29.74
CA GLN A 350 15.24 2.96 30.12
C GLN A 350 16.68 2.68 30.56
N SER A 351 17.67 3.30 29.89
CA SER A 351 19.08 3.23 30.31
C SER A 351 19.28 3.81 31.71
N ASP A 352 18.62 4.92 32.02
CA ASP A 352 18.78 5.59 33.31
C ASP A 352 18.01 4.89 34.44
N ARG A 353 16.91 4.20 34.13
CA ARG A 353 16.17 3.36 35.07
C ARG A 353 17.00 2.15 35.51
N GLN A 354 17.72 1.51 34.58
CA GLN A 354 18.67 0.45 34.91
C GLN A 354 19.83 0.99 35.77
N LEU A 355 20.39 2.15 35.42
CA LEU A 355 21.44 2.81 36.20
C LEU A 355 20.97 3.25 37.60
N THR A 356 19.75 3.76 37.73
CA THR A 356 19.14 4.19 38.99
C THR A 356 18.78 2.99 39.86
N HIS A 357 18.31 1.88 39.27
CA HIS A 357 18.11 0.62 39.99
C HIS A 357 19.43 0.02 40.49
N LEU A 358 20.50 0.08 39.69
CA LEU A 358 21.83 -0.39 40.08
C LEU A 358 22.46 0.50 41.18
N ARG A 359 22.35 1.83 41.07
CA ARG A 359 22.83 2.76 42.11
C ARG A 359 22.08 2.59 43.43
N ARG A 360 20.76 2.39 43.40
CA ARG A 360 19.96 2.15 44.61
C ARG A 360 20.20 0.77 45.23
N ALA A 361 20.51 -0.25 44.43
CA ALA A 361 20.94 -1.55 44.93
C ALA A 361 22.33 -1.49 45.61
N GLY A 362 23.22 -0.60 45.15
CA GLY A 362 24.52 -0.33 45.79
C GLY A 362 24.49 0.70 46.94
N HIS A 363 23.33 1.29 47.27
CA HIS A 363 23.15 2.27 48.34
C HIS A 363 22.08 1.85 49.36
N ALA A 364 21.69 0.57 49.37
CA ALA A 364 20.80 0.02 50.38
C ALA A 364 21.56 -0.20 51.70
N ASP A 365 22.02 0.90 52.31
CA ASP A 365 22.41 0.97 53.72
C ASP A 365 22.19 2.40 54.26
N HIS A 366 20.97 2.93 54.16
CA HIS A 366 20.43 3.97 55.04
C HIS A 366 18.94 4.25 54.78
N PRO A 367 18.06 4.26 55.81
CA PRO A 367 16.65 4.57 55.66
C PRO A 367 16.40 6.08 55.84
N GLY A 368 15.94 6.76 54.78
CA GLY A 368 15.61 8.19 54.82
C GLY A 368 14.54 8.55 53.79
N ALA A 369 13.47 9.20 54.26
CA ALA A 369 12.19 9.39 53.60
C ALA A 369 12.20 10.14 52.25
N ARG A 370 11.32 9.71 51.32
CA ARG A 370 10.37 10.56 50.59
C ARG A 370 9.23 9.67 50.04
N GLY A 371 8.03 9.92 50.53
CA GLY A 371 6.81 9.18 50.19
C GLY A 371 6.34 9.49 48.77
N GLY A 372 6.58 8.57 47.85
CA GLY A 372 5.78 8.40 46.64
C GLY A 372 4.90 7.17 46.84
N ARG A 373 3.57 7.31 46.69
CA ARG A 373 2.61 6.20 46.73
C ARG A 373 2.88 5.27 45.54
N ARG A 374 3.85 4.35 45.68
CA ARG A 374 4.10 3.29 44.70
C ARG A 374 3.06 2.19 44.84
N CYS A 375 2.54 1.70 43.72
CA CYS A 375 1.59 0.60 43.72
C CYS A 375 2.18 -0.67 44.36
N PRO A 376 1.55 -1.24 45.40
CA PRO A 376 1.99 -2.47 46.03
C PRO A 376 1.50 -3.64 45.17
N GLY A 377 2.39 -4.18 44.34
CA GLY A 377 2.04 -5.26 43.41
C GLY A 377 3.23 -5.67 42.56
N ARG A 378 4.29 -6.17 43.21
CA ARG A 378 5.45 -6.74 42.52
C ARG A 378 5.34 -8.27 42.62
N LEU A 379 4.87 -8.90 41.54
CA LEU A 379 4.91 -10.35 41.35
C LEU A 379 5.71 -10.67 40.09
N ALA A 380 6.66 -11.58 40.25
CA ALA A 380 7.55 -12.09 39.22
C ALA A 380 6.74 -12.79 38.11
N GLY A 381 7.05 -12.46 36.85
CA GLY A 381 6.42 -13.05 35.67
C GLY A 381 7.43 -13.15 34.53
N SER A 382 8.01 -14.34 34.42
CA SER A 382 8.76 -14.93 33.30
C SER A 382 8.78 -14.14 31.97
N ALA A 383 9.97 -13.69 31.59
CA ALA A 383 10.29 -13.29 30.23
C ALA A 383 10.35 -14.52 29.32
N GLN A 384 9.34 -14.72 28.48
CA GLN A 384 9.45 -15.61 27.32
C GLN A 384 10.25 -14.86 26.25
N ARG A 385 11.54 -15.19 26.11
CA ARG A 385 12.37 -14.74 24.99
C ARG A 385 11.77 -15.29 23.69
N GLY A 386 11.32 -14.41 22.82
CA GLY A 386 11.17 -14.74 21.41
C GLY A 386 12.57 -15.01 20.84
N HIS A 387 12.74 -16.18 20.22
CA HIS A 387 13.95 -16.53 19.49
C HIS A 387 14.10 -15.61 18.27
N GLU A 388 15.02 -14.64 18.34
CA GLU A 388 15.65 -14.06 17.15
C GLU A 388 16.96 -14.80 16.90
N HIS A 389 17.02 -15.53 15.77
CA HIS A 389 18.27 -16.02 15.22
C HIS A 389 18.99 -14.85 14.53
N PRO A 390 20.20 -14.43 14.98
CA PRO A 390 21.02 -13.51 14.21
C PRO A 390 21.66 -14.28 13.05
N GLN A 391 21.39 -13.88 11.80
CA GLN A 391 22.19 -14.34 10.67
C GLN A 391 23.55 -13.61 10.68
N PRO A 392 24.67 -14.31 10.43
CA PRO A 392 25.99 -13.69 10.41
C PRO A 392 26.20 -12.88 9.12
N VAL A 393 26.67 -11.63 9.28
CA VAL A 393 27.17 -10.77 8.20
C VAL A 393 28.54 -11.29 7.75
N PRO A 394 28.81 -11.49 6.43
CA PRO A 394 30.14 -11.86 5.96
C PRO A 394 31.10 -10.67 6.10
N ARG A 395 32.27 -10.92 6.71
CA ARG A 395 33.40 -9.99 6.73
C ARG A 395 33.90 -9.78 5.30
N GLN A 396 33.95 -8.52 4.85
CA GLN A 396 34.73 -8.13 3.67
C GLN A 396 36.17 -7.91 4.11
N ASP A 397 37.07 -8.76 3.61
CA ASP A 397 38.51 -8.55 3.71
C ASP A 397 38.93 -7.37 2.82
N ARG A 398 39.58 -6.37 3.43
CA ARG A 398 40.30 -5.32 2.69
C ARG A 398 41.68 -5.86 2.28
N PRO A 399 42.15 -5.64 1.05
CA PRO A 399 43.56 -5.84 0.71
C PRO A 399 44.42 -4.70 1.28
N PRO A 400 45.72 -4.95 1.54
CA PRO A 400 46.62 -3.97 2.15
C PRO A 400 46.99 -2.84 1.19
N ALA A 401 47.22 -1.67 1.78
CA ALA A 401 47.63 -0.46 1.10
C ALA A 401 48.98 -0.63 0.38
N GLY A 402 49.03 -0.16 -0.85
CA GLY A 402 50.23 0.18 -1.63
C GLY A 402 50.04 1.57 -2.22
#